data_AF-A0A956VGX1-F1
#
_entry.id   AF-A0A956VGX1-F1
#
_cell.length_a   1.000
_cell.length_b   1.000
_cell.length_c   1.000
_cell.angle_alpha   90.00
_cell.angle_beta   90.00
_cell.angle_gamma   90.00
#
_symmetry.space_group_name_H-M   'P 1'
#
loop_
_entity.id
_entity.type
_entity.pdbx_description
1 polymer ?
#
loop_
_entity_poly.entity_id
_entity_poly.type
_entity_poly.pdbx_seq_one_letter_code
_entity_poly.pdbx_strand_id
1 'polypeptide(L)'
;MTTRLVTWGQALWVATAEAPGGLKAAHADIASVMGASIGVRNTFAKLTQVDGPESLRSTDLFRAWLLLTTLGEAPDEWGIPDSAVPAYINIPDLTERLREARESRLSGRAKSTGWYRRDRHDAA
;
A
#
# COMPACT_ATOMS: atom_id res chain seq x y z
N MET A 1 -21.61 -21.49 -8.11
CA MET A 1 -20.72 -20.37 -7.76
C MET A 1 -21.58 -19.20 -7.38
N THR A 2 -21.45 -18.69 -6.15
CA THR A 2 -22.23 -17.53 -5.69
C THR A 2 -21.36 -16.30 -5.82
N THR A 3 -21.61 -15.49 -6.85
CA THR A 3 -20.92 -14.21 -7.03
C THR A 3 -21.53 -13.21 -6.04
N ARG A 4 -20.75 -12.78 -5.05
CA ARG A 4 -21.17 -11.74 -4.10
C ARG A 4 -20.65 -10.40 -4.60
N LEU A 5 -21.54 -9.41 -4.71
CA LEU A 5 -21.14 -8.02 -4.93
C LEU A 5 -20.39 -7.51 -3.70
N VAL A 6 -19.20 -6.97 -3.93
CA VAL A 6 -18.36 -6.33 -2.90
C VAL A 6 -18.32 -4.83 -3.16
N THR A 7 -18.28 -4.04 -2.09
CA THR A 7 -18.05 -2.59 -2.20
C THR A 7 -16.60 -2.29 -2.55
N TRP A 8 -16.32 -1.06 -3.00
CA TRP A 8 -14.96 -0.63 -3.29
C TRP A 8 -14.05 -0.77 -2.06
N GLY A 9 -14.52 -0.36 -0.89
CA GLY A 9 -13.78 -0.49 0.37
C GLY A 9 -13.50 -1.95 0.76
N GLN A 10 -14.43 -2.86 0.47
CA GLN A 10 -14.23 -4.30 0.67
C GLN A 10 -13.20 -4.87 -0.30
N ALA A 11 -13.22 -4.46 -1.57
CA ALA A 11 -12.19 -4.84 -2.53
C ALA A 11 -10.81 -4.32 -2.07
N LEU A 12 -10.73 -3.07 -1.62
CA LEU A 12 -9.49 -2.48 -1.11
C LEU A 12 -8.99 -3.23 0.13
N TRP A 13 -9.90 -3.63 1.01
CA TRP A 13 -9.54 -4.47 2.16
C TRP A 13 -8.88 -5.77 1.71
N VAL A 14 -9.46 -6.48 0.73
CA VAL A 14 -8.88 -7.71 0.18
C VAL A 14 -7.49 -7.45 -0.41
N ALA A 15 -7.34 -6.42 -1.26
CA ALA A 15 -6.04 -6.06 -1.83
C ALA A 15 -4.98 -5.78 -0.74
N THR A 16 -5.37 -5.04 0.32
CA THR A 16 -4.47 -4.81 1.46
C THR A 16 -4.18 -6.06 2.29
N ALA A 17 -5.06 -7.06 2.29
CA ALA A 17 -4.85 -8.30 3.03
C ALA A 17 -3.95 -9.28 2.26
N GLU A 18 -4.07 -9.30 0.93
CA GLU A 18 -3.27 -10.13 0.04
C GLU A 18 -1.84 -9.58 -0.14
N ALA A 19 -1.66 -8.27 -0.02
CA ALA A 19 -0.35 -7.65 -0.13
C ALA A 19 0.62 -8.10 0.99
N PRO A 20 1.90 -8.39 0.68
CA PRO A 20 2.88 -8.82 1.69
C PRO A 20 3.07 -7.80 2.82
N GLY A 21 2.75 -8.19 4.05
CA GLY A 21 2.80 -7.32 5.24
C GLY A 21 1.59 -6.38 5.39
N GLY A 22 0.67 -6.47 4.45
CA GLY A 22 -0.61 -5.77 4.36
C GLY A 22 -0.56 -4.27 4.60
N LEU A 23 -1.66 -3.72 5.12
CA LEU A 23 -1.82 -2.29 5.35
C LEU A 23 -0.70 -1.68 6.21
N LYS A 24 -0.17 -2.42 7.18
CA LYS A 24 0.94 -1.94 8.04
C LYS A 24 2.20 -1.68 7.20
N ALA A 25 2.53 -2.60 6.29
CA ALA A 25 3.71 -2.47 5.46
C ALA A 25 3.53 -1.39 4.39
N ALA A 26 2.37 -1.36 3.72
CA ALA A 26 2.05 -0.31 2.75
C ALA A 26 2.09 1.09 3.40
N HIS A 27 1.53 1.26 4.59
CA HIS A 27 1.62 2.53 5.32
C HIS A 27 3.06 2.93 5.64
N ALA A 28 3.92 1.99 6.01
CA ALA A 28 5.33 2.27 6.28
C ALA A 28 6.08 2.73 5.01
N ASP A 29 5.82 2.08 3.88
CA ASP A 29 6.39 2.45 2.57
C ASP A 29 5.92 3.86 2.16
N ILE A 30 4.63 4.17 2.32
CA ILE A 30 4.09 5.52 2.03
C ILE A 30 4.72 6.57 2.96
N ALA A 31 4.83 6.28 4.26
CA ALA A 31 5.37 7.21 5.24
C ALA A 31 6.86 7.49 5.02
N SER A 32 7.62 6.54 4.47
CA SER A 32 9.05 6.77 4.14
C SER A 32 9.22 7.69 2.93
N VAL A 33 8.27 7.68 1.98
CA VAL A 33 8.29 8.50 0.77
C VAL A 33 7.67 9.88 0.98
N MET A 34 6.52 9.95 1.65
CA MET A 34 5.71 11.16 1.80
C MET A 34 5.87 11.85 3.17
N GLY A 35 6.49 11.17 4.13
CA GLY A 35 6.58 11.62 5.52
C GLY A 35 5.32 11.28 6.33
N ALA A 36 5.41 11.45 7.66
CA ALA A 36 4.35 11.07 8.60
C ALA A 36 3.10 11.98 8.53
N SER A 37 3.20 13.17 7.93
CA SER A 37 2.10 14.13 7.82
C SER A 37 0.97 13.63 6.92
N ILE A 38 1.23 12.65 6.04
CA ILE A 38 0.23 12.10 5.14
C ILE A 38 -0.88 11.36 5.89
N GLY A 39 -0.59 10.84 7.08
CA GLY A 39 -1.55 10.19 7.96
C GLY A 39 -0.95 8.99 8.70
N VAL A 40 -1.69 8.54 9.72
CA VAL A 40 -1.36 7.32 10.46
C VAL A 40 -2.03 6.11 9.82
N ARG A 41 -1.64 4.89 10.19
CA ARG A 41 -2.25 3.64 9.68
C ARG A 41 -3.79 3.64 9.74
N ASN A 42 -4.37 4.17 10.82
CA ASN A 42 -5.83 4.25 10.96
C ASN A 42 -6.50 5.20 9.95
N THR A 43 -5.77 6.20 9.44
CA THR A 43 -6.26 7.05 8.34
C THR A 43 -6.48 6.23 7.08
N PHE A 44 -5.53 5.35 6.74
CA PHE A 44 -5.65 4.46 5.58
C PHE A 44 -6.66 3.32 5.81
N ALA A 45 -6.77 2.81 7.04
CA ALA A 45 -7.76 1.77 7.37
C ALA A 45 -9.21 2.23 7.14
N LYS A 46 -9.49 3.53 7.30
CA LYS A 46 -10.83 4.08 7.03
C LYS A 46 -11.21 4.03 5.55
N LEU A 47 -10.24 4.00 4.64
CA LEU A 47 -10.49 3.88 3.20
C LEU A 47 -11.15 2.55 2.85
N THR A 48 -10.97 1.50 3.66
CA THR A 48 -11.62 0.20 3.42
C THR A 48 -13.07 0.16 3.90
N GLN A 49 -13.62 1.26 4.40
CA GLN A 49 -14.96 1.36 4.98
C GLN A 49 -15.91 2.21 4.12
N VAL A 50 -15.50 2.55 2.90
CA VAL A 50 -16.31 3.36 1.97
C VAL A 50 -16.95 2.50 0.89
N ASP A 51 -18.10 2.94 0.38
CA ASP A 51 -18.83 2.23 -0.67
C ASP A 51 -18.16 2.39 -2.03
N GLY A 52 -17.65 3.60 -2.32
CA GLY A 52 -17.01 3.97 -3.59
C GLY A 52 -16.08 5.19 -3.46
N PRO A 53 -15.15 5.37 -4.41
CA PRO A 53 -14.17 6.45 -4.40
C PRO A 53 -14.83 7.84 -4.47
N GLU A 54 -16.00 7.97 -5.07
CA GLU A 54 -16.78 9.20 -5.18
C GLU A 54 -17.23 9.77 -3.82
N SER A 55 -17.22 8.95 -2.76
CA SER A 55 -17.54 9.37 -1.39
C SER A 55 -16.33 10.00 -0.67
N LEU A 56 -15.13 9.90 -1.24
CA LEU A 56 -13.89 10.36 -0.62
C LEU A 56 -13.68 11.87 -0.86
N ARG A 57 -13.14 12.54 0.16
CA ARG A 57 -12.64 13.92 0.02
C ARG A 57 -11.33 13.91 -0.74
N SER A 58 -10.92 15.06 -1.30
CA SER A 58 -9.67 15.19 -2.07
C SER A 58 -8.43 14.63 -1.36
N THR A 59 -8.28 14.89 -0.06
CA THR A 59 -7.15 14.34 0.72
C THR A 59 -7.20 12.82 0.85
N ASP A 60 -8.39 12.24 0.95
CA ASP A 60 -8.55 10.79 1.08
C ASP A 60 -8.49 10.08 -0.28
N LEU A 61 -8.89 10.75 -1.37
CA LEU A 61 -8.61 10.31 -2.74
C LEU A 61 -7.10 10.22 -2.98
N PHE A 62 -6.33 11.23 -2.57
CA PHE A 62 -4.88 11.17 -2.69
C PHE A 62 -4.28 10.02 -1.87
N ARG A 63 -4.77 9.79 -0.65
CA ARG A 63 -4.32 8.65 0.19
C ARG A 63 -4.71 7.30 -0.42
N ALA A 64 -5.88 7.20 -1.04
CA ALA A 64 -6.29 6.01 -1.78
C ALA A 64 -5.37 5.76 -2.97
N TRP A 65 -5.04 6.82 -3.73
CA TRP A 65 -4.06 6.75 -4.82
C TRP A 65 -2.72 6.20 -4.31
N LEU A 66 -2.16 6.80 -3.24
CA LEU A 66 -0.91 6.35 -2.63
C LEU A 66 -0.96 4.89 -2.19
N LEU A 67 -2.07 4.47 -1.56
CA LEU A 67 -2.24 3.10 -1.08
C LEU A 67 -2.25 2.11 -2.25
N LEU A 68 -3.07 2.36 -3.28
CA LEU A 68 -3.17 1.50 -4.46
C LEU A 68 -1.83 1.36 -5.18
N THR A 69 -1.16 2.48 -5.46
CA THR A 69 0.17 2.48 -6.07
C THR A 69 1.17 1.66 -5.25
N THR A 70 1.15 1.79 -3.92
CA THR A 70 2.04 1.03 -3.02
C THR A 70 1.73 -0.47 -2.98
N LEU A 71 0.47 -0.85 -3.16
CA LEU A 71 0.06 -2.24 -3.27
C LEU A 71 0.50 -2.85 -4.62
N GLY A 72 0.81 -2.01 -5.61
CA GLY A 72 1.11 -2.40 -6.99
C GLY A 72 -0.13 -2.43 -7.87
N GLU A 73 -1.22 -1.82 -7.42
CA GLU A 73 -2.46 -1.66 -8.17
C GLU A 73 -2.42 -0.36 -9.01
N ALA A 74 -3.17 -0.34 -10.11
CA ALA A 74 -3.33 0.85 -10.93
C ALA A 74 -4.51 1.71 -10.40
N PRO A 75 -4.29 2.94 -9.88
CA PRO A 75 -5.36 3.71 -9.25
C PRO A 75 -6.54 4.04 -10.16
N ASP A 76 -6.29 4.21 -11.46
CA ASP A 76 -7.30 4.50 -12.48
C ASP A 76 -8.27 3.32 -12.69
N GLU A 77 -7.78 2.08 -12.65
CA GLU A 77 -8.61 0.86 -12.68
C GLU A 77 -9.55 0.76 -11.46
N TRP A 78 -9.18 1.44 -10.37
CA TRP A 78 -9.97 1.55 -9.14
C TRP A 78 -10.82 2.82 -9.07
N GLY A 79 -10.90 3.59 -10.16
CA GLY A 79 -11.69 4.83 -10.23
C GLY A 79 -11.07 6.01 -9.48
N ILE A 80 -9.77 5.97 -9.20
CA ILE A 80 -9.00 7.07 -8.61
C ILE A 80 -8.13 7.72 -9.70
N PRO A 81 -8.53 8.87 -10.26
CA PRO A 81 -7.77 9.52 -11.32
C PRO A 81 -6.49 10.16 -10.79
N ASP A 82 -5.52 10.37 -11.67
CA ASP A 82 -4.27 11.10 -11.37
C ASP A 82 -4.50 12.55 -10.90
N SER A 83 -5.66 13.14 -11.20
CA SER A 83 -6.07 14.44 -10.65
C SER A 83 -6.29 14.43 -9.13
N ALA A 84 -6.35 13.25 -8.50
CA ALA A 84 -6.30 13.11 -7.04
C ALA A 84 -4.92 13.47 -6.47
N VAL A 85 -3.86 13.40 -7.27
CA VAL A 85 -2.51 13.78 -6.88
C VAL A 85 -2.36 15.30 -6.96
N PRO A 86 -1.85 15.97 -5.90
CA PRO A 86 -1.59 17.40 -5.95
C PRO A 86 -0.69 17.79 -7.13
N ALA A 87 -1.07 18.84 -7.89
CA ALA A 87 -0.42 19.22 -9.15
C ALA A 87 1.08 19.54 -9.06
N TYR A 88 1.60 19.83 -7.86
CA TYR A 88 3.02 20.07 -7.62
C TYR A 88 3.85 18.78 -7.47
N ILE A 89 3.20 17.61 -7.41
CA ILE A 89 3.86 16.31 -7.30
C ILE A 89 4.05 15.73 -8.70
N ASN A 90 5.28 15.29 -8.99
CA ASN A 90 5.57 14.53 -10.20
C ASN A 90 5.12 13.07 -10.02
N ILE A 91 4.07 12.67 -10.74
CA ILE A 91 3.47 11.34 -10.64
C ILE A 91 4.47 10.22 -10.99
N PRO A 92 5.18 10.25 -12.14
CA PRO A 92 6.20 9.25 -12.45
C PRO A 92 7.25 9.06 -11.36
N ASP A 93 7.79 10.15 -10.81
CA ASP A 93 8.76 10.10 -9.70
C ASP A 93 8.17 9.46 -8.44
N LEU A 94 6.96 9.88 -8.06
CA LEU A 94 6.30 9.36 -6.86
C LEU A 94 6.00 7.86 -7.00
N THR A 95 5.48 7.42 -8.15
CA THR A 95 5.21 6.01 -8.43
C THR A 95 6.47 5.17 -8.31
N GLU A 96 7.58 5.65 -8.88
CA GLU A 96 8.86 4.94 -8.81
C GLU A 96 9.38 4.83 -7.37
N ARG A 97 9.32 5.93 -6.61
CA ARG A 97 9.77 5.93 -5.20
C ARG A 97 8.93 5.00 -4.32
N LEU A 98 7.62 4.90 -4.55
CA LEU A 98 6.75 3.95 -3.85
C LEU A 98 7.06 2.51 -4.22
N ARG A 99 7.33 2.24 -5.51
CA ARG A 99 7.75 0.93 -6.01
C ARG A 99 9.09 0.51 -5.37
N GLU A 100 10.08 1.39 -5.36
CA GLU A 100 11.38 1.16 -4.74
C GLU A 100 11.28 0.90 -3.23
N ALA A 101 10.43 1.65 -2.52
CA ALA A 101 10.19 1.44 -1.09
C ALA A 101 9.63 0.03 -0.82
N ARG A 102 8.62 -0.39 -1.60
CA ARG A 102 8.04 -1.73 -1.54
C ARG A 102 9.08 -2.81 -1.85
N GLU A 103 9.84 -2.68 -2.92
CA GLU A 103 10.86 -3.64 -3.33
C GLU A 103 12.02 -3.74 -2.32
N SER A 104 12.45 -2.61 -1.78
CA SER A 104 13.46 -2.54 -0.71
C SER A 104 13.01 -3.30 0.53
N ARG A 105 11.74 -3.17 0.90
CA ARG A 105 11.16 -3.93 2.02
C ARG A 105 11.07 -5.43 1.73
N LEU A 106 10.64 -5.82 0.55
CA LEU A 106 10.52 -7.24 0.14
C LEU A 106 11.90 -7.91 0.09
N SER A 107 12.89 -7.22 -0.46
CA SER A 107 14.28 -7.70 -0.52
C SER A 107 14.99 -7.68 0.84
N GLY A 108 14.74 -6.68 1.68
CA GLY A 108 15.23 -6.62 3.07
C GLY A 108 14.69 -7.76 3.94
N ARG A 109 13.43 -8.16 3.73
CA ARG A 109 12.82 -9.32 4.39
C ARG A 109 13.47 -10.64 3.96
N ALA A 110 13.86 -10.78 2.69
CA ALA A 110 14.54 -11.98 2.20
C ALA A 110 15.90 -12.20 2.89
N LYS A 111 16.61 -11.13 3.26
CA LYS A 111 17.92 -11.21 3.93
C LYS A 111 17.81 -11.57 5.42
N SER A 112 16.71 -11.26 6.11
CA SER A 112 16.57 -11.55 7.55
C SER A 112 16.19 -13.01 7.86
N THR A 113 15.61 -13.75 6.92
CA THR A 113 15.24 -15.17 7.10
C THR A 113 16.39 -16.17 6.83
N GLY A 114 17.56 -15.69 6.39
CA GLY A 114 18.70 -16.53 6.00
C GLY A 114 19.77 -16.78 7.09
N TRP A 115 19.64 -16.19 8.28
CA TRP A 115 20.67 -16.28 9.34
C TRP A 115 20.41 -17.36 10.41
N TYR A 116 19.25 -18.02 10.39
CA TYR A 116 18.88 -19.05 11.37
C TYR A 116 18.95 -20.48 10.78
N ARG A 117 20.03 -20.83 10.07
CA ARG A 117 20.27 -22.24 9.68
C ARG A 117 21.75 -22.55 9.47
N ARG A 118 22.63 -22.08 10.37
CA ARG A 118 24.06 -22.42 10.29
C ARG A 118 24.81 -22.55 11.62
N ASP A 119 24.13 -22.83 12.75
CA ASP A 119 24.80 -23.09 14.04
C ASP A 119 24.25 -24.33 14.78
N ARG A 120 24.04 -25.44 14.06
CA ARG A 120 23.94 -26.78 14.68
C ARG A 120 24.60 -27.82 13.79
N HIS A 121 25.90 -27.70 13.66
CA HIS A 121 26.79 -28.82 13.37
C HIS A 121 28.15 -28.34 13.84
N ASP A 122 28.42 -28.56 15.13
CA ASP A 122 29.74 -28.68 15.78
C ASP A 122 29.57 -28.43 17.28
N ALA A 123 29.00 -29.41 17.98
CA ALA A 123 29.24 -29.64 19.41
C ALA A 123 28.65 -31.00 19.81
N ALA A 124 29.51 -32.02 19.71
CA ALA A 124 29.58 -33.28 20.47
C ALA A 124 29.86 -34.48 19.56
#